data_AF-A0A973AS68-F1
#
_entry.id   AF-A0A973AS68-F1
#
_cell.length_a   1.000
_cell.length_b   1.000
_cell.length_c   1.000
_cell.angle_alpha   90.00
_cell.angle_beta   90.00
_cell.angle_gamma   90.00
#
_symmetry.space_group_name_H-M   'P 1'
#
loop_
_entity.id
_entity.type
_entity.pdbx_description
1 polymer ?
#
loop_
_entity_poly.entity_id
_entity_poly.type
_entity_poly.pdbx_seq_one_letter_code
_entity_poly.pdbx_strand_id
1 'polypeptide(L)'
;MRLVFKTQTLFLLLLIGTSLPFRILIPSAIAVENATDDVEEPKPIKGKDKTLTLSEGTSRQLEFPFDLGRIDQGNESYFSYTRLKKGDKERIIRFVPRSPGTTTMTIYDSEDAPRITYTVRVTREDLGQLISQLEELLGDVEGLKIKTVGGTVMLDGEILLPKDMIRINRVIKAMKERDPKKSETPIRNLTTIGKITMNILAERIEREIGSPEITARVINNNILLEGTAESEPDADRAFEISKTYLPDIVKPETKGEASEVVSRAQGGDAGGSPIIIDLMRVRPRQASPPKQDIKIAINYVELTNEYQKSFNFQWRPLASDTSSATFDTSLGEISANLIATITGLLPKLSSEKTHQHARVLKQQTIIVEDGADKEAVVDSSLDIYTRVIDTQGNAQLSPIQVQNSLKVRAATLPGSDSISLGIQVNLTSLVGTEAGQPIVARNSLQTKVNIKNGDSAALGGYGIDNALAGYNRDPIRNVSAGSAPSQSPLFNLTRSKGFRHDKQQYVIFVTPEVLRTASAGTDDITRKFRLNAGER
;
A
#
# COMPACT_ATOMS: atom_id res chain seq x y z
N MET A 1 32.97 -0.58 37.18
CA MET A 1 33.40 -0.78 35.78
C MET A 1 32.67 0.26 34.95
N ARG A 2 33.16 1.49 34.71
CA ARG A 2 34.51 2.10 34.65
C ARG A 2 35.18 2.03 33.25
N LEU A 3 34.77 2.95 32.37
CA LEU A 3 35.50 3.52 31.22
C LEU A 3 34.81 4.87 30.94
N VAL A 4 35.38 6.08 31.10
CA VAL A 4 36.75 6.62 31.15
C VAL A 4 37.38 6.90 29.79
N PHE A 5 37.10 8.10 29.27
CA PHE A 5 38.06 8.99 28.61
C PHE A 5 37.66 10.45 28.94
N LYS A 6 38.56 11.41 29.18
CA LYS A 6 39.71 11.56 30.09
C LYS A 6 40.20 12.99 29.85
N THR A 7 40.22 13.83 30.88
CA THR A 7 40.46 15.28 30.82
C THR A 7 41.92 15.69 30.66
N GLN A 8 42.13 16.87 30.06
CA GLN A 8 43.10 17.89 30.50
C GLN A 8 42.38 19.27 30.44
N THR A 9 42.36 20.15 31.46
CA THR A 9 43.45 20.79 32.27
C THR A 9 44.02 22.01 31.54
N LEU A 10 44.09 23.26 32.06
CA LEU A 10 43.61 23.92 33.31
C LEU A 10 43.84 25.46 33.12
N PHE A 11 43.09 26.44 33.67
CA PHE A 11 43.16 27.11 35.00
C PHE A 11 42.02 28.18 35.00
N LEU A 12 41.16 28.31 36.03
CA LEU A 12 41.23 29.26 37.17
C LEU A 12 41.31 30.76 36.76
N LEU A 13 40.52 31.73 37.26
CA LEU A 13 39.53 31.86 38.36
C LEU A 13 38.44 32.91 37.87
N LEU A 14 37.44 33.51 38.54
CA LEU A 14 37.01 33.68 39.94
C LEU A 14 35.47 33.95 40.03
N LEU A 15 34.94 33.96 41.26
CA LEU A 15 33.64 34.41 41.79
C LEU A 15 33.42 35.94 41.63
N ILE A 16 32.27 36.64 41.74
CA ILE A 16 30.80 36.50 42.03
C ILE A 16 30.16 37.66 41.18
N GLY A 17 28.94 37.70 40.63
CA GLY A 17 27.59 37.36 41.13
C GLY A 17 26.81 38.63 41.57
N THR A 18 25.46 38.57 41.57
CA THR A 18 24.49 39.57 42.10
C THR A 18 24.44 41.01 41.51
N SER A 19 23.53 41.19 40.54
CA SER A 19 22.39 42.16 40.52
C SER A 19 22.44 43.55 41.20
N LEU A 20 22.01 44.58 40.43
CA LEU A 20 21.35 45.85 40.84
C LEU A 20 22.21 46.90 41.61
N PRO A 21 21.79 48.19 41.68
CA PRO A 21 20.78 48.93 40.90
C PRO A 21 21.34 50.19 40.18
N PHE A 22 20.50 50.87 39.39
CA PHE A 22 20.78 52.21 38.85
C PHE A 22 20.80 53.26 39.98
N ARG A 23 21.87 54.07 40.10
CA ARG A 23 21.92 55.22 41.02
C ARG A 23 22.65 56.40 40.38
N ILE A 24 22.07 57.59 40.54
CA ILE A 24 22.59 58.85 40.03
C ILE A 24 23.80 59.29 40.86
N LEU A 25 24.87 59.73 40.21
CA LEU A 25 25.96 60.47 40.83
C LEU A 25 26.20 61.77 40.05
N ILE A 26 26.14 62.90 40.73
CA ILE A 26 26.41 64.22 40.16
C ILE A 26 27.90 64.54 40.39
N PRO A 27 28.71 64.76 39.33
CA PRO A 27 30.01 65.39 39.49
C PRO A 27 29.80 66.87 39.77
N SER A 28 30.40 67.39 40.84
CA SER A 28 30.41 68.82 41.15
C SER A 28 31.40 69.59 40.27
N ALA A 29 31.24 70.91 40.20
CA ALA A 29 31.98 71.78 39.28
C ALA A 29 33.52 71.68 39.41
N ILE A 30 34.19 71.78 38.27
CA ILE A 30 35.57 72.25 38.13
C ILE A 30 35.53 73.60 37.38
N ALA A 31 36.48 74.48 37.66
CA ALA A 31 36.40 75.90 37.33
C ALA A 31 36.57 76.21 35.83
N VAL A 32 36.11 77.41 35.45
CA VAL A 32 36.23 78.01 34.12
C VAL A 32 37.68 78.42 33.83
N GLU A 33 38.16 78.08 32.64
CA GLU A 33 39.22 78.82 31.95
C GLU A 33 38.68 79.26 30.58
N ASN A 34 38.79 80.55 30.27
CA ASN A 34 38.13 81.14 29.10
C ASN A 34 38.98 80.95 27.83
N ALA A 35 38.60 80.00 26.98
CA ALA A 35 38.92 80.02 25.55
C ALA A 35 37.67 80.45 24.77
N THR A 36 37.74 81.61 24.11
CA THR A 36 36.65 82.11 23.25
C THR A 36 36.79 81.54 21.84
N ASP A 37 36.14 80.40 21.60
CA ASP A 37 35.75 79.97 20.26
C ASP A 37 34.25 80.22 20.08
N ASP A 38 33.89 80.97 19.02
CA ASP A 38 32.50 81.32 18.72
C ASP A 38 31.72 80.09 18.25
N VAL A 39 31.04 79.41 19.17
CA VAL A 39 30.04 78.39 18.84
C VAL A 39 28.81 79.09 18.26
N GLU A 40 28.83 79.33 16.96
CA GLU A 40 27.69 79.83 16.21
C GLU A 40 26.51 78.85 16.34
N GLU A 41 25.47 79.24 17.08
CA GLU A 41 24.23 78.46 17.17
C GLU A 41 23.72 78.17 15.74
N PRO A 42 23.34 76.92 15.41
CA PRO A 42 22.92 76.56 14.06
C PRO A 42 21.62 77.27 13.70
N LYS A 43 21.76 78.43 13.04
CA LYS A 43 20.68 79.35 12.67
C LYS A 43 19.58 78.56 11.95
N PRO A 44 18.29 78.70 12.37
CA PRO A 44 17.22 77.90 11.81
C PRO A 44 17.09 78.16 10.31
N ILE A 45 17.34 77.10 9.52
CA ILE A 45 17.33 77.12 8.06
C ILE A 45 15.95 77.54 7.58
N LYS A 46 15.83 78.75 7.02
CA LYS A 46 14.55 79.31 6.51
C LYS A 46 14.11 78.72 5.16
N GLY A 47 14.48 77.46 4.90
CA GLY A 47 14.05 76.68 3.75
C GLY A 47 12.69 76.03 3.98
N LYS A 48 12.13 75.43 2.92
CA LYS A 48 10.97 74.54 3.03
C LYS A 48 11.42 73.09 3.07
N ASP A 49 11.13 72.40 4.17
CA ASP A 49 11.38 70.96 4.28
C ASP A 49 10.47 70.17 3.33
N LYS A 50 11.04 69.15 2.69
CA LYS A 50 10.34 68.25 1.75
C LYS A 50 10.93 66.84 1.77
N THR A 51 10.13 65.85 1.41
CA THR A 51 10.61 64.50 1.09
C THR A 51 10.78 64.31 -0.41
N LEU A 52 11.85 63.65 -0.85
CA LEU A 52 12.10 63.29 -2.25
C LEU A 52 12.44 61.81 -2.37
N THR A 53 11.55 61.01 -2.98
CA THR A 53 11.81 59.61 -3.32
C THR A 53 12.47 59.50 -4.69
N LEU A 54 13.52 58.68 -4.78
CA LEU A 54 14.29 58.37 -5.98
C LEU A 54 14.48 56.85 -6.10
N SER A 55 14.56 56.34 -7.32
CA SER A 55 14.63 54.89 -7.61
C SER A 55 15.99 54.54 -8.22
N GLU A 56 16.65 53.49 -7.71
CA GLU A 56 17.96 53.03 -8.18
C GLU A 56 17.97 52.80 -9.71
N GLY A 57 18.96 53.36 -10.41
CA GLY A 57 19.05 53.30 -11.88
C GLY A 57 18.17 54.28 -12.67
N THR A 58 17.10 54.85 -12.08
CA THR A 58 16.20 55.79 -12.78
C THR A 58 16.58 57.25 -12.50
N SER A 59 17.10 57.95 -13.50
CA SER A 59 17.43 59.38 -13.35
C SER A 59 16.19 60.26 -13.32
N ARG A 60 16.05 61.13 -12.31
CA ARG A 60 14.92 62.07 -12.16
C ARG A 60 15.37 63.50 -12.40
N GLN A 61 14.55 64.33 -13.03
CA GLN A 61 14.80 65.77 -13.17
C GLN A 61 13.77 66.56 -12.36
N LEU A 62 14.20 67.63 -11.68
CA LEU A 62 13.34 68.61 -11.03
C LEU A 62 13.73 70.02 -11.49
N GLU A 63 12.75 70.86 -11.79
CA GLU A 63 12.92 72.29 -12.08
C GLU A 63 12.58 73.13 -10.85
N PHE A 64 13.32 74.23 -10.66
CA PHE A 64 13.22 75.15 -9.54
C PHE A 64 12.88 76.57 -10.02
N PRO A 65 12.02 77.33 -9.29
CA PRO A 65 11.61 78.67 -9.71
C PRO A 65 12.67 79.76 -9.45
N PHE A 66 13.75 79.42 -8.72
CA PHE A 66 14.88 80.28 -8.40
C PHE A 66 16.16 79.78 -9.10
N ASP A 67 17.20 80.62 -9.14
CA ASP A 67 18.53 80.27 -9.69
C ASP A 67 19.30 79.47 -8.63
N LEU A 68 19.92 78.35 -9.02
CA LEU A 68 20.52 77.38 -8.09
C LEU A 68 21.90 77.84 -7.61
N GLY A 69 22.00 78.21 -6.33
CA GLY A 69 23.26 78.56 -5.67
C GLY A 69 24.01 77.32 -5.18
N ARG A 70 24.47 77.33 -3.93
CA ARG A 70 25.09 76.15 -3.30
C ARG A 70 24.09 75.00 -3.16
N ILE A 71 24.59 73.77 -3.15
CA ILE A 71 23.81 72.56 -2.84
C ILE A 71 24.66 71.72 -1.90
N ASP A 72 24.27 71.68 -0.62
CA ASP A 72 24.90 70.81 0.37
C ASP A 72 24.23 69.44 0.28
N GLN A 73 24.97 68.43 -0.15
CA GLN A 73 24.53 67.03 -0.08
C GLN A 73 25.11 66.37 1.18
N GLY A 74 24.31 65.52 1.83
CA GLY A 74 24.80 64.60 2.86
C GLY A 74 25.60 63.45 2.25
N ASN A 75 25.23 62.21 2.54
CA ASN A 75 25.94 61.04 2.00
C ASN A 75 25.80 60.93 0.45
N GLU A 76 26.94 61.07 -0.25
CA GLU A 76 27.05 60.99 -1.72
C GLU A 76 26.94 59.57 -2.30
N SER A 77 27.09 58.53 -1.46
CA SER A 77 27.02 57.14 -1.95
C SER A 77 25.62 56.73 -2.44
N TYR A 78 24.56 57.41 -1.97
CA TYR A 78 23.18 57.08 -2.33
C TYR A 78 22.74 57.65 -3.67
N PHE A 79 23.18 58.85 -4.05
CA PHE A 79 22.90 59.47 -5.35
C PHE A 79 23.97 60.50 -5.71
N SER A 80 24.12 60.78 -7.01
CA SER A 80 24.81 61.97 -7.50
C SER A 80 23.85 62.89 -8.24
N TYR A 81 24.16 64.18 -8.34
CA TYR A 81 23.35 65.13 -9.11
C TYR A 81 24.17 65.84 -10.19
N THR A 82 23.47 66.47 -11.13
CA THR A 82 24.05 67.30 -12.19
C THR A 82 23.13 68.48 -12.46
N ARG A 83 23.70 69.68 -12.56
CA ARG A 83 22.96 70.91 -12.84
C ARG A 83 22.75 71.09 -14.33
N LEU A 84 21.59 71.63 -14.72
CA LEU A 84 21.23 71.88 -16.10
C LEU A 84 20.60 73.29 -16.20
N LYS A 85 20.98 74.01 -17.26
CA LYS A 85 20.49 75.37 -17.53
C LYS A 85 19.14 75.38 -18.24
N LYS A 86 18.35 76.41 -17.98
CA LYS A 86 17.09 76.70 -18.70
C LYS A 86 17.08 78.19 -19.08
N GLY A 87 17.47 78.46 -20.33
CA GLY A 87 18.02 79.78 -20.68
C GLY A 87 19.39 79.96 -20.02
N ASP A 88 19.73 81.18 -19.62
CA ASP A 88 21.06 81.49 -19.05
C ASP A 88 21.26 80.98 -17.60
N LYS A 89 20.16 80.64 -16.92
CA LYS A 89 20.07 80.36 -15.47
C LYS A 89 20.10 78.87 -15.15
N GLU A 90 20.72 78.49 -14.04
CA GLU A 90 20.77 77.11 -13.56
C GLU A 90 19.51 76.83 -12.74
N ARG A 91 18.57 76.07 -13.32
CA ARG A 91 17.23 75.89 -12.77
C ARG A 91 16.76 74.44 -12.70
N ILE A 92 17.52 73.50 -13.27
CA ILE A 92 17.16 72.08 -13.31
C ILE A 92 18.26 71.27 -12.62
N ILE A 93 17.86 70.36 -11.74
CA ILE A 93 18.75 69.33 -11.18
C ILE A 93 18.33 67.97 -11.75
N ARG A 94 19.29 67.26 -12.35
CA ARG A 94 19.18 65.84 -12.68
C ARG A 94 19.80 65.01 -11.56
N PHE A 95 18.99 64.18 -10.91
CA PHE A 95 19.41 63.19 -9.92
C PHE A 95 19.71 61.86 -10.62
N VAL A 96 20.79 61.20 -10.22
CA VAL A 96 21.23 59.88 -10.68
C VAL A 96 21.41 59.00 -9.43
N PRO A 97 20.42 58.20 -9.05
CA PRO A 97 20.47 57.38 -7.84
C PRO A 97 21.41 56.19 -8.00
N ARG A 98 22.20 55.90 -6.96
CA ARG A 98 23.33 54.96 -6.98
C ARG A 98 23.16 53.77 -6.03
N SER A 99 22.64 53.99 -4.82
CA SER A 99 22.46 52.94 -3.82
C SER A 99 21.33 53.30 -2.83
N PRO A 100 20.64 52.32 -2.24
CA PRO A 100 19.47 52.57 -1.41
C PRO A 100 19.86 53.13 -0.03
N GLY A 101 19.07 54.08 0.46
CA GLY A 101 19.35 54.76 1.73
C GLY A 101 18.45 55.96 1.99
N THR A 102 18.77 56.73 3.02
CA THR A 102 18.14 58.02 3.31
C THR A 102 19.21 59.02 3.73
N THR A 103 19.12 60.24 3.20
CA THR A 103 20.09 61.30 3.41
C THR A 103 19.42 62.67 3.25
N THR A 104 20.08 63.73 3.69
CA THR A 104 19.62 65.12 3.49
C THR A 104 20.30 65.79 2.30
N MET A 105 19.65 66.79 1.73
CA MET A 105 20.24 67.70 0.75
C MET A 105 19.59 69.08 0.85
N THR A 106 20.37 70.13 1.11
CA THR A 106 19.89 71.52 1.19
C THR A 106 20.27 72.28 -0.07
N ILE A 107 19.28 72.93 -0.69
CA ILE A 107 19.43 73.75 -1.90
C ILE A 107 19.29 75.22 -1.52
N TYR A 108 20.32 75.99 -1.85
CA TYR A 108 20.39 77.43 -1.70
C TYR A 108 20.11 78.11 -3.05
N ASP A 109 19.77 79.40 -3.03
CA ASP A 109 19.71 80.23 -4.24
C ASP A 109 21.01 80.98 -4.52
N SER A 110 21.04 81.74 -5.61
CA SER A 110 22.17 82.59 -6.02
C SER A 110 22.62 83.66 -4.99
N GLU A 111 21.89 83.84 -3.89
CA GLU A 111 22.22 84.75 -2.78
C GLU A 111 22.71 83.98 -1.53
N ASP A 112 23.01 82.67 -1.68
CA ASP A 112 23.31 81.68 -0.65
C ASP A 112 22.24 81.61 0.47
N ALA A 113 20.99 81.96 0.15
CA ALA A 113 19.86 81.79 1.06
C ALA A 113 19.28 80.37 0.91
N PRO A 114 19.18 79.55 1.98
CA PRO A 114 18.63 78.20 1.87
C PRO A 114 17.14 78.25 1.55
N ARG A 115 16.72 77.61 0.45
CA ARG A 115 15.33 77.65 -0.03
C ARG A 115 14.56 76.34 0.20
N ILE A 116 15.21 75.19 0.07
CA ILE A 116 14.57 73.87 0.20
C ILE A 116 15.57 72.88 0.83
N THR A 117 15.13 72.17 1.87
CA THR A 117 15.85 71.02 2.42
C THR A 117 15.07 69.74 2.11
N TYR A 118 15.70 68.82 1.40
CA TYR A 118 15.11 67.53 1.04
C TYR A 118 15.63 66.42 1.96
N THR A 119 14.72 65.68 2.60
CA THR A 119 14.98 64.30 3.00
C THR A 119 14.86 63.42 1.77
N VAL A 120 16.00 63.03 1.19
CA VAL A 120 16.09 62.19 0.01
C VAL A 120 16.10 60.72 0.43
N ARG A 121 15.14 59.93 -0.08
CA ARG A 121 15.05 58.47 0.11
C ARG A 121 15.30 57.78 -1.23
N VAL A 122 16.33 56.94 -1.28
CA VAL A 122 16.63 56.11 -2.46
C VAL A 122 16.11 54.70 -2.21
N THR A 123 15.23 54.20 -3.08
CA THR A 123 14.69 52.83 -3.07
C THR A 123 15.31 51.97 -4.17
N ARG A 124 15.46 50.67 -3.94
CA ARG A 124 15.99 49.70 -4.93
C ARG A 124 15.06 49.50 -6.14
N GLU A 125 13.76 49.74 -5.94
CA GLU A 125 12.72 49.59 -6.97
C GLU A 125 11.92 50.89 -7.06
N ASP A 126 11.38 51.15 -8.26
CA ASP A 126 10.42 52.23 -8.48
C ASP A 126 9.01 51.73 -8.18
N LEU A 127 8.50 52.09 -6.99
CA LEU A 127 7.16 51.69 -6.57
C LEU A 127 6.05 52.26 -7.47
N GLY A 128 6.29 53.39 -8.15
CA GLY A 128 5.34 53.96 -9.10
C GLY A 128 5.23 53.10 -10.36
N GLN A 129 6.38 52.74 -10.95
CA GLN A 129 6.42 51.80 -12.07
C GLN A 129 5.84 50.43 -11.70
N LEU A 130 6.12 49.94 -10.48
CA LEU A 130 5.61 48.66 -9.97
C LEU A 130 4.07 48.67 -9.86
N ILE A 131 3.48 49.79 -9.41
CA ILE A 131 2.02 49.96 -9.33
C ILE A 131 1.41 50.03 -10.72
N SER A 132 1.94 50.84 -11.64
CA SER A 132 1.40 50.91 -13.01
C SER A 132 1.47 49.57 -13.75
N GLN A 133 2.49 48.75 -13.49
CA GLN A 133 2.57 47.37 -14.02
C GLN A 133 1.52 46.43 -13.38
N LEU A 134 1.21 46.59 -12.10
CA LEU A 134 0.14 45.83 -11.44
C LEU A 134 -1.25 46.29 -11.92
N GLU A 135 -1.45 47.59 -12.15
CA GLU A 135 -2.67 48.15 -12.73
C GLU A 135 -2.88 47.70 -14.18
N GLU A 136 -1.83 47.66 -15.01
CA GLU A 136 -1.87 47.14 -16.38
C GLU A 136 -2.22 45.63 -16.43
N LEU A 137 -1.70 44.84 -15.48
CA LEU A 137 -1.86 43.37 -15.49
C LEU A 137 -3.10 42.86 -14.72
N LEU A 138 -3.63 43.63 -13.78
CA LEU A 138 -4.70 43.23 -12.84
C LEU A 138 -5.82 44.27 -12.65
N GLY A 139 -5.77 45.43 -13.33
CA GLY A 139 -6.79 46.49 -13.18
C GLY A 139 -8.19 46.13 -13.70
N ASP A 140 -8.33 45.00 -14.40
CA ASP A 140 -9.59 44.39 -14.82
C ASP A 140 -10.14 43.38 -13.79
N VAL A 141 -9.44 43.12 -12.68
CA VAL A 141 -9.92 42.23 -11.61
C VAL A 141 -10.87 42.96 -10.67
N GLU A 142 -12.15 42.56 -10.69
CA GLU A 142 -13.18 43.14 -9.84
C GLU A 142 -12.89 42.91 -8.34
N GLY A 143 -13.02 43.99 -7.56
CA GLY A 143 -12.82 44.00 -6.11
C GLY A 143 -11.38 44.25 -5.63
N LEU A 144 -10.39 44.10 -6.52
CA LEU A 144 -8.97 44.34 -6.21
C LEU A 144 -8.68 45.83 -5.93
N LYS A 145 -7.84 46.08 -4.92
CA LYS A 145 -7.36 47.42 -4.53
C LYS A 145 -5.84 47.39 -4.37
N ILE A 146 -5.15 48.17 -5.18
CA ILE A 146 -3.68 48.32 -5.16
C ILE A 146 -3.35 49.57 -4.33
N LYS A 147 -2.51 49.45 -3.30
CA LYS A 147 -2.14 50.57 -2.40
C LYS A 147 -0.68 50.49 -1.97
N THR A 148 -0.04 51.63 -1.73
CA THR A 148 1.30 51.67 -1.09
C THR A 148 1.16 51.91 0.41
N VAL A 149 1.78 51.04 1.23
CA VAL A 149 1.85 51.18 2.69
C VAL A 149 3.28 50.90 3.15
N GLY A 150 3.92 51.87 3.83
CA GLY A 150 5.28 51.68 4.39
C GLY A 150 6.40 51.39 3.38
N GLY A 151 6.20 51.69 2.09
CA GLY A 151 7.11 51.31 1.00
C GLY A 151 6.88 49.90 0.43
N THR A 152 5.80 49.23 0.85
CA THR A 152 5.31 47.96 0.29
C THR A 152 4.04 48.20 -0.51
N VAL A 153 3.87 47.53 -1.65
CA VAL A 153 2.60 47.45 -2.37
C VAL A 153 1.73 46.36 -1.74
N MET A 154 0.59 46.77 -1.21
CA MET A 154 -0.45 45.91 -0.69
C MET A 154 -1.49 45.68 -1.77
N LEU A 155 -1.81 44.42 -2.02
CA LEU A 155 -2.94 43.99 -2.85
C LEU A 155 -4.04 43.54 -1.89
N ASP A 156 -5.15 44.26 -1.87
CA ASP A 156 -6.20 44.23 -0.84
C ASP A 156 -7.60 44.10 -1.49
N GLY A 157 -8.60 43.59 -0.78
CA GLY A 157 -9.98 43.48 -1.25
C GLY A 157 -10.57 42.06 -1.33
N GLU A 158 -11.88 42.02 -1.61
CA GLU A 158 -12.67 40.81 -1.83
C GLU A 158 -12.83 40.57 -3.33
N ILE A 159 -12.20 39.52 -3.85
CA ILE A 159 -12.22 39.13 -5.27
C ILE A 159 -13.49 38.34 -5.55
N LEU A 160 -14.22 38.70 -6.61
CA LEU A 160 -15.50 38.07 -6.95
C LEU A 160 -15.34 36.67 -7.59
N LEU A 161 -14.22 36.40 -8.25
CA LEU A 161 -14.00 35.22 -9.10
C LEU A 161 -12.72 34.44 -8.70
N PRO A 162 -12.78 33.11 -8.43
CA PRO A 162 -11.60 32.31 -8.11
C PRO A 162 -10.53 32.29 -9.20
N LYS A 163 -10.94 32.42 -10.48
CA LYS A 163 -10.04 32.54 -11.63
C LYS A 163 -9.08 33.73 -11.50
N ASP A 164 -9.55 34.84 -10.93
CA ASP A 164 -8.74 36.05 -10.83
C ASP A 164 -7.82 36.03 -9.61
N MET A 165 -8.17 35.28 -8.56
CA MET A 165 -7.23 34.90 -7.49
C MET A 165 -6.04 34.08 -8.06
N ILE A 166 -6.27 33.20 -9.04
CA ILE A 166 -5.19 32.50 -9.77
C ILE A 166 -4.33 33.51 -10.54
N ARG A 167 -4.96 34.45 -11.25
CA ARG A 167 -4.27 35.49 -12.04
C ARG A 167 -3.39 36.38 -11.17
N ILE A 168 -3.93 36.91 -10.07
CA ILE A 168 -3.20 37.70 -9.07
C ILE A 168 -1.96 36.93 -8.60
N ASN A 169 -2.14 35.70 -8.11
CA ASN A 169 -1.02 34.91 -7.59
C ASN A 169 0.04 34.57 -8.65
N ARG A 170 -0.36 34.31 -9.92
CA ARG A 170 0.56 34.10 -11.05
C ARG A 170 1.35 35.37 -11.41
N VAL A 171 0.69 36.53 -11.45
CA VAL A 171 1.34 37.82 -11.74
C VAL A 171 2.35 38.18 -10.63
N ILE A 172 1.96 38.06 -9.36
CA ILE A 172 2.87 38.31 -8.22
C ILE A 172 4.09 37.38 -8.27
N LYS A 173 3.88 36.10 -8.60
CA LYS A 173 4.97 35.13 -8.75
C LYS A 173 5.93 35.53 -9.88
N ALA A 174 5.40 35.82 -11.08
CA ALA A 174 6.22 36.23 -12.22
C ALA A 174 6.99 37.54 -11.97
N MET A 175 6.40 38.50 -11.25
CA MET A 175 7.09 39.75 -10.87
C MET A 175 8.22 39.52 -9.86
N LYS A 176 8.07 38.56 -8.94
CA LYS A 176 9.12 38.15 -7.98
C LYS A 176 10.23 37.31 -8.61
N GLU A 177 9.90 36.47 -9.58
CA GLU A 177 10.86 35.63 -10.31
C GLU A 177 11.71 36.43 -11.33
N ARG A 178 11.32 37.68 -11.64
CA ARG A 178 11.99 38.55 -12.61
C ARG A 178 13.44 38.90 -12.28
N ASP A 179 13.81 38.96 -11.00
CA ASP A 179 15.19 39.23 -10.56
C ASP A 179 15.61 38.26 -9.44
N PRO A 180 16.21 37.10 -9.79
CA PRO A 180 16.62 36.09 -8.80
C PRO A 180 17.77 36.54 -7.88
N LYS A 181 18.27 37.78 -7.99
CA LYS A 181 19.20 38.38 -7.01
C LYS A 181 18.51 39.33 -6.02
N LYS A 182 17.22 39.63 -6.20
CA LYS A 182 16.42 40.51 -5.34
C LYS A 182 15.27 39.74 -4.68
N SER A 183 15.57 39.12 -3.54
CA SER A 183 14.63 38.26 -2.78
C SER A 183 13.34 38.95 -2.27
N GLU A 184 13.17 40.26 -2.48
CA GLU A 184 12.17 41.09 -1.79
C GLU A 184 11.53 42.16 -2.70
N THR A 185 11.00 41.78 -3.86
CA THR A 185 10.00 42.63 -4.55
C THR A 185 8.86 42.90 -3.55
N PRO A 186 8.59 44.17 -3.17
CA PRO A 186 7.87 44.49 -1.95
C PRO A 186 6.35 44.45 -2.20
N ILE A 187 5.84 43.28 -2.59
CA ILE A 187 4.42 43.02 -2.88
C ILE A 187 3.89 42.00 -1.87
N ARG A 188 2.83 42.36 -1.15
CA ARG A 188 2.07 41.47 -0.26
C ARG A 188 0.66 41.28 -0.82
N ASN A 189 0.22 40.02 -0.88
CA ASN A 189 -1.17 39.69 -1.17
C ASN A 189 -1.94 39.57 0.15
N LEU A 190 -2.98 40.38 0.30
CA LEU A 190 -3.95 40.36 1.40
C LEU A 190 -5.37 40.07 0.87
N THR A 191 -5.53 39.81 -0.44
CA THR A 191 -6.84 39.59 -1.06
C THR A 191 -7.50 38.30 -0.58
N THR A 192 -8.83 38.31 -0.54
CA THR A 192 -9.66 37.16 -0.15
C THR A 192 -10.72 36.92 -1.23
N ILE A 193 -11.44 35.79 -1.20
CA ILE A 193 -12.62 35.61 -2.07
C ILE A 193 -13.85 36.11 -1.32
N GLY A 194 -14.70 36.87 -2.00
CA GLY A 194 -15.91 37.43 -1.38
C GLY A 194 -16.80 36.35 -0.79
N LYS A 195 -17.33 36.58 0.42
CA LYS A 195 -18.11 35.56 1.17
C LYS A 195 -19.31 35.03 0.39
N ILE A 196 -19.93 35.88 -0.43
CA ILE A 196 -21.06 35.52 -1.31
C ILE A 196 -20.61 34.49 -2.36
N THR A 197 -19.49 34.74 -3.05
CA THR A 197 -18.89 33.78 -3.99
C THR A 197 -18.57 32.45 -3.32
N MET A 198 -17.94 32.48 -2.14
CA MET A 198 -17.62 31.26 -1.40
C MET A 198 -18.87 30.43 -1.06
N ASN A 199 -19.98 31.08 -0.68
CA ASN A 199 -21.26 30.39 -0.44
C ASN A 199 -21.83 29.78 -1.72
N ILE A 200 -21.78 30.49 -2.85
CA ILE A 200 -22.25 30.00 -4.15
C ILE A 200 -21.40 28.80 -4.63
N LEU A 201 -20.09 28.83 -4.40
CA LEU A 201 -19.19 27.70 -4.68
C LEU A 201 -19.54 26.50 -3.79
N ALA A 202 -19.79 26.70 -2.50
CA ALA A 202 -20.19 25.64 -1.60
C ALA A 202 -21.53 24.98 -2.02
N GLU A 203 -22.55 25.78 -2.32
CA GLU A 203 -23.85 25.29 -2.84
C GLU A 203 -23.68 24.55 -4.19
N ARG A 204 -22.74 24.98 -5.04
CA ARG A 204 -22.43 24.28 -6.29
C ARG A 204 -21.69 22.97 -6.04
N ILE A 205 -20.77 22.92 -5.08
CA ILE A 205 -20.05 21.71 -4.67
C ILE A 205 -21.04 20.66 -4.14
N GLU A 206 -21.95 21.01 -3.23
CA GLU A 206 -23.01 20.11 -2.74
C GLU A 206 -23.83 19.51 -3.89
N ARG A 207 -24.25 20.38 -4.82
CA ARG A 207 -25.02 20.00 -6.01
C ARG A 207 -24.25 19.07 -6.97
N GLU A 208 -22.93 19.21 -7.09
CA GLU A 208 -22.10 18.36 -7.96
C GLU A 208 -21.69 17.03 -7.32
N ILE A 209 -21.52 17.00 -5.98
CA ILE A 209 -21.32 15.76 -5.22
C ILE A 209 -22.57 14.88 -5.37
N GLY A 210 -23.76 15.46 -5.16
CA GLY A 210 -25.06 14.83 -5.36
C GLY A 210 -25.53 13.91 -4.23
N SER A 211 -24.81 13.87 -3.09
CA SER A 211 -25.19 13.08 -1.91
C SER A 211 -25.91 13.96 -0.88
N PRO A 212 -27.09 13.57 -0.36
CA PRO A 212 -27.81 14.34 0.65
C PRO A 212 -27.19 14.23 2.06
N GLU A 213 -26.24 13.32 2.27
CA GLU A 213 -25.52 13.16 3.55
C GLU A 213 -24.19 13.91 3.60
N ILE A 214 -23.80 14.62 2.52
CA ILE A 214 -22.56 15.40 2.42
C ILE A 214 -22.91 16.87 2.17
N THR A 215 -22.36 17.77 2.99
CA THR A 215 -22.60 19.22 2.94
C THR A 215 -21.28 19.99 2.85
N ALA A 216 -21.32 21.20 2.29
CA ALA A 216 -20.16 22.08 2.13
C ALA A 216 -20.42 23.43 2.81
N ARG A 217 -19.61 23.78 3.81
CA ARG A 217 -19.85 24.96 4.66
C ARG A 217 -18.67 25.93 4.66
N VAL A 218 -18.95 27.22 4.43
CA VAL A 218 -17.93 28.27 4.43
C VAL A 218 -17.63 28.74 5.86
N ILE A 219 -16.40 28.56 6.33
CA ILE A 219 -15.89 29.10 7.59
C ILE A 219 -14.50 29.68 7.35
N ASN A 220 -14.26 30.93 7.80
CA ASN A 220 -12.96 31.63 7.74
C ASN A 220 -12.28 31.58 6.35
N ASN A 221 -13.03 31.91 5.28
CA ASN A 221 -12.58 31.82 3.88
C ASN A 221 -12.18 30.40 3.40
N ASN A 222 -12.54 29.34 4.13
CA ASN A 222 -12.32 27.95 3.74
C ASN A 222 -13.66 27.22 3.57
N ILE A 223 -13.67 26.14 2.78
CA ILE A 223 -14.84 25.27 2.60
C ILE A 223 -14.61 23.98 3.39
N LEU A 224 -15.50 23.67 4.32
CA LEU A 224 -15.47 22.44 5.12
C LEU A 224 -16.46 21.45 4.50
N LEU A 225 -15.99 20.24 4.17
CA LEU A 225 -16.86 19.14 3.76
C LEU A 225 -17.27 18.35 4.99
N GLU A 226 -18.54 18.44 5.38
CA GLU A 226 -19.08 17.85 6.60
C GLU A 226 -20.22 16.89 6.23
N GLY A 227 -20.15 15.64 6.69
CA GLY A 227 -21.16 14.65 6.33
C GLY A 227 -20.77 13.20 6.60
N THR A 228 -21.60 12.29 6.09
CA THR A 228 -21.33 10.85 6.02
C THR A 228 -21.34 10.40 4.56
N ALA A 229 -20.24 9.82 4.10
CA ALA A 229 -20.16 9.19 2.78
C ALA A 229 -20.56 7.71 2.88
N GLU A 230 -21.17 7.17 1.83
CA GLU A 230 -21.60 5.75 1.84
C GLU A 230 -20.42 4.79 1.81
N SER A 231 -19.31 5.22 1.19
CA SER A 231 -18.09 4.45 1.07
C SER A 231 -16.85 5.35 0.98
N GLU A 232 -15.69 4.73 1.13
CA GLU A 232 -14.38 5.38 1.00
C GLU A 232 -14.16 5.98 -0.41
N PRO A 233 -14.42 5.26 -1.54
CA PRO A 233 -14.40 5.87 -2.87
C PRO A 233 -15.43 7.00 -3.10
N ASP A 234 -16.54 7.03 -2.35
CA ASP A 234 -17.54 8.11 -2.42
C ASP A 234 -17.04 9.38 -1.71
N ALA A 235 -16.38 9.23 -0.56
CA ALA A 235 -15.67 10.33 0.11
C ALA A 235 -14.54 10.90 -0.76
N ASP A 236 -13.70 10.03 -1.33
CA ASP A 236 -12.62 10.43 -2.25
C ASP A 236 -13.18 11.20 -3.45
N ARG A 237 -14.23 10.65 -4.11
CA ARG A 237 -14.94 11.31 -5.22
C ARG A 237 -15.46 12.68 -4.82
N ALA A 238 -16.11 12.80 -3.66
CA ALA A 238 -16.67 14.07 -3.19
C ALA A 238 -15.56 15.11 -2.93
N PHE A 239 -14.42 14.69 -2.35
CA PHE A 239 -13.28 15.57 -2.10
C PHE A 239 -12.60 16.02 -3.40
N GLU A 240 -12.34 15.12 -4.35
CA GLU A 240 -11.74 15.49 -5.65
C GLU A 240 -12.65 16.39 -6.49
N ILE A 241 -13.97 16.12 -6.53
CA ILE A 241 -14.95 17.03 -7.17
C ILE A 241 -14.84 18.42 -6.56
N SER A 242 -14.81 18.50 -5.23
CA SER A 242 -14.74 19.76 -4.50
C SER A 242 -13.49 20.57 -4.87
N LYS A 243 -12.31 19.92 -4.95
CA LYS A 243 -11.04 20.60 -5.30
C LYS A 243 -11.13 21.35 -6.61
N THR A 244 -11.83 20.82 -7.63
CA THR A 244 -11.90 21.46 -8.96
C THR A 244 -12.49 22.89 -8.94
N TYR A 245 -13.22 23.26 -7.88
CA TYR A 245 -13.81 24.59 -7.71
C TYR A 245 -12.88 25.63 -7.06
N LEU A 246 -11.80 25.21 -6.40
CA LEU A 246 -10.82 26.11 -5.78
C LEU A 246 -9.43 25.99 -6.43
N PRO A 247 -8.60 27.04 -6.39
CA PRO A 247 -7.29 27.01 -7.02
C PRO A 247 -6.25 26.25 -6.19
N ASP A 248 -5.54 25.32 -6.82
CA ASP A 248 -4.39 24.64 -6.20
C ASP A 248 -3.35 25.64 -5.67
N ILE A 249 -3.03 25.52 -4.38
CA ILE A 249 -1.93 26.27 -3.77
C ILE A 249 -0.62 25.60 -4.19
N VAL A 250 -0.07 26.05 -5.32
CA VAL A 250 1.26 25.65 -5.80
C VAL A 250 2.32 26.14 -4.81
N LYS A 251 2.61 25.32 -3.79
CA LYS A 251 3.81 25.47 -2.97
C LYS A 251 5.03 25.41 -3.89
N PRO A 252 5.93 26.41 -3.91
CA PRO A 252 7.21 26.25 -4.58
C PRO A 252 8.01 25.18 -3.83
N GLU A 253 8.50 24.16 -4.52
CA GLU A 253 9.43 23.19 -3.92
C GLU A 253 10.71 23.91 -3.50
N THR A 254 10.90 24.09 -2.20
CA THR A 254 12.19 24.45 -1.63
C THR A 254 13.13 23.26 -1.84
N LYS A 255 13.99 23.35 -2.86
CA LYS A 255 14.87 22.25 -3.27
C LYS A 255 15.71 21.73 -2.10
N GLY A 256 15.48 20.48 -1.71
CA GLY A 256 16.46 19.71 -0.95
C GLY A 256 16.12 19.40 0.51
N GLU A 257 14.85 19.18 0.86
CA GLU A 257 14.53 18.18 1.88
C GLU A 257 13.13 17.58 1.66
N ALA A 258 12.74 16.57 2.45
CA ALA A 258 11.52 15.81 2.23
C ALA A 258 10.24 16.68 2.31
N SER A 259 9.15 16.25 1.67
CA SER A 259 7.86 16.96 1.67
C SER A 259 7.30 17.13 3.08
N GLU A 260 7.67 18.22 3.74
CA GLU A 260 7.16 18.55 5.06
C GLU A 260 5.65 18.86 4.94
N VAL A 261 4.85 18.11 5.71
CA VAL A 261 3.44 18.38 5.88
C VAL A 261 3.29 19.59 6.80
N VAL A 262 3.63 20.78 6.27
CA VAL A 262 3.37 22.08 6.91
C VAL A 262 1.92 22.05 7.38
N SER A 263 1.75 22.15 8.69
CA SER A 263 0.47 21.90 9.36
C SER A 263 -0.65 22.77 8.78
N ARG A 264 -1.90 22.29 8.86
CA ARG A 264 -3.12 22.98 8.38
C ARG A 264 -3.37 24.39 8.98
N ALA A 265 -2.48 24.89 9.84
CA ALA A 265 -2.54 26.16 10.54
C ALA A 265 -2.29 27.41 9.66
N GLN A 266 -1.72 27.30 8.45
CA GLN A 266 -1.51 28.45 7.55
C GLN A 266 -2.64 28.69 6.54
N GLY A 267 -3.79 28.00 6.66
CA GLY A 267 -5.05 28.45 6.07
C GLY A 267 -5.66 29.62 6.86
N GLY A 268 -4.89 30.69 7.09
CA GLY A 268 -5.26 31.75 8.03
C GLY A 268 -4.32 32.97 8.13
N ASP A 269 -3.10 32.95 7.57
CA ASP A 269 -2.31 34.18 7.43
C ASP A 269 -3.02 35.12 6.44
N ALA A 270 -3.32 36.35 6.89
CA ALA A 270 -4.25 37.27 6.23
C ALA A 270 -3.92 37.51 4.75
N GLY A 271 -4.72 36.96 3.84
CA GLY A 271 -4.48 36.95 2.38
C GLY A 271 -4.25 35.58 1.75
N GLY A 272 -4.30 34.50 2.54
CA GLY A 272 -4.21 33.13 2.02
C GLY A 272 -5.36 32.75 1.08
N SER A 273 -5.02 32.07 -0.02
CA SER A 273 -6.00 31.42 -0.91
C SER A 273 -6.91 30.46 -0.12
N PRO A 274 -8.20 30.36 -0.46
CA PRO A 274 -9.14 29.49 0.24
C PRO A 274 -8.75 28.01 0.07
N ILE A 275 -8.92 27.20 1.12
CA ILE A 275 -8.70 25.75 1.07
C ILE A 275 -9.97 24.95 1.35
N ILE A 276 -9.96 23.69 0.93
CA ILE A 276 -10.99 22.70 1.26
C ILE A 276 -10.49 21.82 2.40
N ILE A 277 -11.31 21.69 3.44
CA ILE A 277 -11.02 20.89 4.62
C ILE A 277 -12.01 19.72 4.64
N ASP A 278 -11.49 18.52 4.38
CA ASP A 278 -12.24 17.28 4.58
C ASP A 278 -12.45 16.99 6.08
N LEU A 279 -13.72 16.86 6.46
CA LEU A 279 -14.22 16.43 7.77
C LEU A 279 -15.31 15.34 7.62
N MET A 280 -15.39 14.70 6.45
CA MET A 280 -16.37 13.66 6.15
C MET A 280 -16.09 12.38 6.94
N ARG A 281 -17.12 11.56 7.14
CA ARG A 281 -17.02 10.24 7.79
C ARG A 281 -17.46 9.15 6.83
N VAL A 282 -16.66 8.11 6.67
CA VAL A 282 -17.09 6.94 5.90
C VAL A 282 -17.99 6.06 6.77
N ARG A 283 -19.17 5.72 6.26
CA ARG A 283 -20.09 4.76 6.91
C ARG A 283 -19.37 3.41 7.09
N PRO A 284 -19.36 2.80 8.29
CA PRO A 284 -18.69 1.52 8.49
C PRO A 284 -19.35 0.46 7.61
N ARG A 285 -18.54 -0.27 6.82
CA ARG A 285 -19.02 -1.37 5.98
C ARG A 285 -19.75 -2.38 6.86
N GLN A 286 -20.98 -2.75 6.50
CA GLN A 286 -21.73 -3.77 7.23
C GLN A 286 -20.87 -5.03 7.36
N ALA A 287 -20.76 -5.55 8.58
CA ALA A 287 -19.92 -6.72 8.84
C ALA A 287 -20.35 -7.88 7.93
N SER A 288 -19.39 -8.45 7.19
CA SER A 288 -19.63 -9.60 6.34
C SER A 288 -20.32 -10.71 7.15
N PRO A 289 -21.28 -11.46 6.56
CA PRO A 289 -21.90 -12.57 7.25
C PRO A 289 -20.83 -13.55 7.74
N PRO A 290 -21.03 -14.19 8.92
CA PRO A 290 -20.04 -15.11 9.46
C PRO A 290 -19.74 -16.20 8.44
N LYS A 291 -18.45 -16.40 8.16
CA LYS A 291 -17.97 -17.47 7.28
C LYS A 291 -18.47 -18.82 7.78
N GLN A 292 -18.79 -19.71 6.86
CA GLN A 292 -19.26 -21.06 7.16
C GLN A 292 -18.09 -22.04 7.13
N ASP A 293 -18.19 -23.11 7.90
CA ASP A 293 -17.21 -24.20 7.89
C ASP A 293 -17.60 -25.24 6.83
N ILE A 294 -16.62 -25.83 6.16
CA ILE A 294 -16.84 -26.88 5.16
C ILE A 294 -16.19 -28.18 5.66
N LYS A 295 -17.00 -29.17 5.97
CA LYS A 295 -16.58 -30.54 6.32
C LYS A 295 -16.26 -31.29 5.03
N ILE A 296 -15.06 -31.86 4.94
CA ILE A 296 -14.56 -32.52 3.71
C ILE A 296 -14.13 -33.94 4.08
N ALA A 297 -14.89 -34.92 3.60
CA ALA A 297 -14.64 -36.34 3.83
C ALA A 297 -13.99 -36.99 2.60
N ILE A 298 -12.79 -37.52 2.76
CA ILE A 298 -12.05 -38.26 1.73
C ILE A 298 -12.08 -39.75 2.06
N ASN A 299 -12.45 -40.57 1.08
CA ASN A 299 -12.60 -42.02 1.19
C ASN A 299 -11.70 -42.68 0.15
N TYR A 300 -10.73 -43.46 0.61
CA TYR A 300 -9.86 -44.28 -0.22
C TYR A 300 -10.51 -45.65 -0.33
N VAL A 301 -10.95 -46.01 -1.54
CA VAL A 301 -11.73 -47.20 -1.84
C VAL A 301 -10.96 -48.09 -2.80
N GLU A 302 -10.88 -49.36 -2.46
CA GLU A 302 -10.41 -50.44 -3.31
C GLU A 302 -11.64 -51.19 -3.85
N LEU A 303 -11.68 -51.45 -5.15
CA LEU A 303 -12.68 -52.29 -5.81
C LEU A 303 -11.98 -53.49 -6.43
N THR A 304 -12.51 -54.68 -6.20
CA THR A 304 -11.90 -55.96 -6.56
C THR A 304 -12.88 -56.84 -7.32
N ASN A 305 -12.52 -57.17 -8.57
CA ASN A 305 -13.19 -58.22 -9.32
C ASN A 305 -12.18 -59.34 -9.62
N GLU A 306 -12.51 -60.57 -9.21
CA GLU A 306 -11.70 -61.78 -9.38
C GLU A 306 -12.52 -62.79 -10.17
N TYR A 307 -12.20 -62.97 -11.45
CA TYR A 307 -12.87 -63.93 -12.32
C TYR A 307 -11.95 -65.12 -12.60
N GLN A 308 -12.30 -66.26 -12.01
CA GLN A 308 -11.61 -67.53 -12.20
C GLN A 308 -12.45 -68.51 -13.01
N LYS A 309 -11.89 -69.02 -14.11
CA LYS A 309 -12.48 -70.10 -14.91
C LYS A 309 -11.44 -71.20 -15.15
N SER A 310 -11.55 -72.26 -14.37
CA SER A 310 -10.74 -73.47 -14.49
C SER A 310 -11.46 -74.55 -15.29
N PHE A 311 -10.84 -75.01 -16.38
CA PHE A 311 -11.17 -76.29 -17.00
C PHE A 311 -10.04 -77.27 -16.72
N ASN A 312 -10.34 -78.46 -16.23
CA ASN A 312 -9.38 -79.54 -16.05
C ASN A 312 -9.91 -80.85 -16.61
N PHE A 313 -9.18 -81.44 -17.56
CA PHE A 313 -9.41 -82.80 -18.05
C PHE A 313 -8.13 -83.62 -17.83
N GLN A 314 -8.25 -84.75 -17.14
CA GLN A 314 -7.16 -85.68 -16.88
C GLN A 314 -7.64 -87.11 -17.10
N TRP A 315 -7.09 -87.78 -18.11
CA TRP A 315 -7.44 -89.15 -18.44
C TRP A 315 -6.21 -90.06 -18.30
N ARG A 316 -6.33 -91.08 -17.44
CA ARG A 316 -5.24 -91.97 -16.99
C ARG A 316 -5.77 -93.41 -16.85
N PRO A 317 -5.72 -94.24 -17.89
CA PRO A 317 -6.13 -95.63 -17.80
C PRO A 317 -5.22 -96.40 -16.83
N LEU A 318 -5.79 -97.40 -16.15
CA LEU A 318 -5.13 -98.23 -15.13
C LEU A 318 -4.79 -97.52 -13.80
N ALA A 319 -5.23 -96.28 -13.58
CA ALA A 319 -5.37 -95.71 -12.23
C ALA A 319 -6.78 -95.99 -11.67
N SER A 320 -6.93 -96.08 -10.34
CA SER A 320 -8.22 -96.34 -9.68
C SER A 320 -9.29 -95.28 -9.98
N ASP A 321 -10.50 -95.73 -10.29
CA ASP A 321 -11.52 -94.94 -10.99
C ASP A 321 -12.18 -93.86 -10.12
N THR A 322 -11.55 -92.69 -10.07
CA THR A 322 -12.04 -91.47 -9.40
C THR A 322 -11.79 -90.24 -10.28
N SER A 323 -12.22 -90.30 -11.54
CA SER A 323 -12.18 -89.14 -12.43
C SER A 323 -13.33 -88.17 -12.14
N SER A 324 -13.02 -87.00 -11.56
CA SER A 324 -14.01 -85.97 -11.21
C SER A 324 -13.86 -84.73 -12.10
N ALA A 325 -14.96 -84.33 -12.76
CA ALA A 325 -15.03 -83.12 -13.56
C ALA A 325 -15.73 -82.01 -12.74
N THR A 326 -14.96 -81.26 -11.95
CA THR A 326 -15.45 -80.08 -11.23
C THR A 326 -15.58 -78.89 -12.16
N PHE A 327 -16.81 -78.39 -12.32
CA PHE A 327 -17.11 -77.09 -12.92
C PHE A 327 -17.45 -76.11 -11.80
N ASP A 328 -16.72 -74.99 -11.73
CA ASP A 328 -17.05 -73.87 -10.86
C ASP A 328 -17.13 -72.59 -11.71
N THR A 329 -18.12 -71.76 -11.43
CA THR A 329 -18.44 -70.54 -12.19
C THR A 329 -19.10 -69.50 -11.29
N SER A 330 -18.30 -68.82 -10.47
CA SER A 330 -18.72 -67.56 -9.83
C SER A 330 -18.92 -66.48 -10.90
N LEU A 331 -20.14 -65.96 -11.03
CA LEU A 331 -20.49 -64.89 -11.96
C LEU A 331 -20.57 -63.54 -11.23
N GLY A 332 -19.77 -62.58 -11.68
CA GLY A 332 -19.78 -61.19 -11.21
C GLY A 332 -18.99 -60.31 -12.17
N GLU A 333 -19.68 -59.60 -13.07
CA GLU A 333 -19.06 -58.63 -13.97
C GLU A 333 -19.52 -57.21 -13.64
N ILE A 334 -18.56 -56.33 -13.37
CA ILE A 334 -18.78 -54.88 -13.29
C ILE A 334 -17.82 -54.22 -14.28
N SER A 335 -18.38 -53.59 -15.31
CA SER A 335 -17.65 -52.81 -16.31
C SER A 335 -18.32 -51.43 -16.47
N ALA A 336 -17.64 -50.37 -16.03
CA ALA A 336 -18.07 -48.99 -16.24
C ALA A 336 -16.86 -48.03 -16.19
N ASN A 337 -16.88 -46.98 -17.01
CA ASN A 337 -15.87 -45.92 -17.00
C ASN A 337 -16.16 -44.92 -15.88
N LEU A 338 -15.25 -44.77 -14.92
CA LEU A 338 -15.48 -43.94 -13.73
C LEU A 338 -15.18 -42.45 -13.98
N ILE A 339 -16.11 -41.75 -14.64
CA ILE A 339 -16.12 -40.28 -14.74
C ILE A 339 -17.52 -39.77 -14.35
N ALA A 340 -17.82 -39.76 -13.05
CA ALA A 340 -19.09 -39.28 -12.52
C ALA A 340 -18.99 -38.79 -11.07
N THR A 341 -19.80 -37.79 -10.73
CA THR A 341 -20.22 -37.52 -9.35
C THR A 341 -21.25 -38.57 -8.91
N ILE A 342 -21.22 -38.95 -7.64
CA ILE A 342 -22.06 -40.00 -7.06
C ILE A 342 -22.84 -39.44 -5.87
N THR A 343 -24.16 -39.37 -6.00
CA THR A 343 -25.07 -39.17 -4.87
C THR A 343 -25.05 -40.43 -3.97
N GLY A 344 -24.94 -40.24 -2.65
CA GLY A 344 -25.06 -41.32 -1.67
C GLY A 344 -24.02 -42.45 -1.82
N LEU A 345 -22.73 -42.12 -1.74
CA LEU A 345 -21.63 -43.09 -1.84
C LEU A 345 -21.70 -44.20 -0.77
N LEU A 346 -21.94 -43.86 0.50
CA LEU A 346 -21.83 -44.83 1.60
C LEU A 346 -22.85 -45.99 1.55
N PRO A 347 -24.15 -45.77 1.24
CA PRO A 347 -25.08 -46.88 1.00
C PRO A 347 -24.62 -47.84 -0.10
N LYS A 348 -24.21 -47.32 -1.27
CA LYS A 348 -23.73 -48.12 -2.41
C LYS A 348 -22.46 -48.90 -2.05
N LEU A 349 -21.52 -48.26 -1.37
CA LEU A 349 -20.29 -48.91 -0.91
C LEU A 349 -20.56 -49.97 0.19
N SER A 350 -21.67 -49.86 0.93
CA SER A 350 -22.09 -50.88 1.89
C SER A 350 -22.71 -52.11 1.21
N SER A 351 -23.40 -51.97 0.08
CA SER A 351 -23.85 -53.14 -0.70
C SER A 351 -22.67 -53.84 -1.38
N GLU A 352 -21.78 -53.10 -2.05
CA GLU A 352 -20.59 -53.70 -2.70
C GLU A 352 -19.66 -54.42 -1.70
N LYS A 353 -19.51 -53.86 -0.49
CA LYS A 353 -18.77 -54.51 0.60
C LYS A 353 -19.39 -55.83 1.05
N THR A 354 -20.72 -55.94 1.03
CA THR A 354 -21.45 -57.17 1.40
C THR A 354 -21.24 -58.28 0.35
N HIS A 355 -21.01 -57.89 -0.91
CA HIS A 355 -20.67 -58.80 -2.01
C HIS A 355 -19.15 -58.99 -2.23
N GLN A 356 -18.30 -58.49 -1.32
CA GLN A 356 -16.83 -58.52 -1.41
C GLN A 356 -16.22 -57.77 -2.61
N HIS A 357 -17.00 -57.00 -3.37
CA HIS A 357 -16.53 -56.27 -4.55
C HIS A 357 -15.86 -54.92 -4.24
N ALA A 358 -16.03 -54.37 -3.04
CA ALA A 358 -15.36 -53.14 -2.64
C ALA A 358 -15.04 -53.03 -1.14
N ARG A 359 -13.97 -52.30 -0.83
CA ARG A 359 -13.43 -52.09 0.52
C ARG A 359 -13.01 -50.64 0.72
N VAL A 360 -13.46 -50.00 1.81
CA VAL A 360 -12.82 -48.78 2.31
C VAL A 360 -11.50 -49.16 2.95
N LEU A 361 -10.40 -48.60 2.44
CA LEU A 361 -9.06 -48.75 3.01
C LEU A 361 -8.77 -47.68 4.08
N LYS A 362 -9.20 -46.43 3.82
CA LYS A 362 -8.96 -45.28 4.70
C LYS A 362 -10.08 -44.25 4.55
N GLN A 363 -10.51 -43.65 5.64
CA GLN A 363 -11.33 -42.43 5.65
C GLN A 363 -10.54 -41.32 6.35
N GLN A 364 -10.54 -40.12 5.79
CA GLN A 364 -10.00 -38.91 6.41
C GLN A 364 -11.07 -37.82 6.37
N THR A 365 -11.17 -37.02 7.42
CA THR A 365 -12.12 -35.91 7.53
C THR A 365 -11.38 -34.67 8.00
N ILE A 366 -11.57 -33.57 7.31
CA ILE A 366 -10.99 -32.26 7.63
C ILE A 366 -12.11 -31.21 7.58
N ILE A 367 -12.01 -30.16 8.40
CA ILE A 367 -12.93 -29.02 8.39
C ILE A 367 -12.11 -27.79 8.02
N VAL A 368 -12.62 -26.96 7.11
CA VAL A 368 -11.94 -25.76 6.61
C VAL A 368 -12.88 -24.57 6.60
N GLU A 369 -12.37 -23.39 6.92
CA GLU A 369 -13.10 -22.11 6.80
C GLU A 369 -13.33 -21.77 5.32
N ASP A 370 -14.55 -21.31 4.97
CA ASP A 370 -14.88 -20.92 3.59
C ASP A 370 -13.99 -19.78 3.07
N GLY A 371 -13.36 -20.02 1.92
CA GLY A 371 -12.45 -19.06 1.28
C GLY A 371 -11.16 -18.79 2.07
N ALA A 372 -10.62 -19.78 2.78
CA ALA A 372 -9.37 -19.62 3.54
C ALA A 372 -8.12 -19.45 2.63
N ASP A 373 -7.32 -18.42 2.92
CA ASP A 373 -6.03 -18.16 2.24
C ASP A 373 -4.94 -19.21 2.56
N LYS A 374 -5.09 -19.94 3.67
CA LYS A 374 -4.19 -21.00 4.10
C LYS A 374 -4.78 -22.38 3.82
N GLU A 375 -3.90 -23.33 3.55
CA GLU A 375 -4.28 -24.73 3.33
C GLU A 375 -4.48 -25.42 4.67
N ALA A 376 -5.56 -26.18 4.82
CA ALA A 376 -5.71 -27.07 5.95
C ALA A 376 -4.91 -28.35 5.66
N VAL A 377 -3.99 -28.70 6.56
CA VAL A 377 -3.01 -29.77 6.36
C VAL A 377 -3.18 -30.86 7.40
N VAL A 378 -3.15 -32.12 6.95
CA VAL A 378 -3.10 -33.33 7.80
C VAL A 378 -1.92 -34.18 7.34
N ASP A 379 -0.82 -34.08 8.08
CA ASP A 379 0.41 -34.84 7.86
C ASP A 379 0.50 -36.04 8.82
N SER A 380 1.11 -37.12 8.36
CA SER A 380 1.50 -38.27 9.19
C SER A 380 2.82 -38.85 8.67
N SER A 381 3.84 -38.90 9.51
CA SER A 381 5.12 -39.58 9.22
C SER A 381 5.31 -40.80 10.11
N LEU A 382 5.94 -41.83 9.55
CA LEU A 382 6.41 -43.01 10.26
C LEU A 382 7.83 -43.34 9.77
N ASP A 383 8.81 -43.33 10.67
CA ASP A 383 10.19 -43.62 10.33
C ASP A 383 10.49 -45.10 10.55
N ILE A 384 10.75 -45.83 9.47
CA ILE A 384 11.04 -47.27 9.48
C ILE A 384 12.56 -47.46 9.37
N TYR A 385 13.18 -47.97 10.42
CA TYR A 385 14.62 -48.23 10.43
C TYR A 385 14.96 -49.56 9.75
N THR A 386 15.88 -49.54 8.79
CA THR A 386 16.51 -50.77 8.26
C THR A 386 18.00 -50.83 8.59
N ARG A 387 18.54 -52.05 8.63
CA ARG A 387 19.96 -52.35 8.85
C ARG A 387 20.69 -52.37 7.51
N VAL A 388 21.32 -51.26 7.16
CA VAL A 388 22.21 -51.16 5.99
C VAL A 388 23.60 -51.64 6.40
N ILE A 389 24.31 -52.34 5.51
CA ILE A 389 25.72 -52.70 5.70
C ILE A 389 26.55 -51.82 4.78
N ASP A 390 27.58 -51.17 5.31
CA ASP A 390 28.49 -50.32 4.54
C ASP A 390 29.48 -51.14 3.69
N THR A 391 30.30 -50.45 2.88
CA THR A 391 31.33 -51.10 2.04
C THR A 391 32.52 -51.66 2.83
N GLN A 392 32.49 -51.55 4.16
CA GLN A 392 33.52 -51.99 5.10
C GLN A 392 33.02 -53.13 6.02
N GLY A 393 31.73 -53.51 5.90
CA GLY A 393 31.09 -54.59 6.65
C GLY A 393 30.38 -54.17 7.94
N ASN A 394 30.40 -52.88 8.31
CA ASN A 394 29.71 -52.40 9.50
C ASN A 394 28.21 -52.26 9.22
N ALA A 395 27.38 -52.54 10.23
CA ALA A 395 25.93 -52.43 10.11
C ALA A 395 25.40 -51.18 10.82
N GLN A 396 24.77 -50.28 10.07
CA GLN A 396 24.17 -49.06 10.56
C GLN A 396 22.64 -49.08 10.36
N LEU A 397 21.90 -48.50 11.30
CA LEU A 397 20.46 -48.25 11.14
C LEU A 397 20.23 -46.98 10.33
N SER A 398 19.48 -47.09 9.24
CA SER A 398 19.06 -45.97 8.39
C SER A 398 17.54 -45.79 8.45
N PRO A 399 17.02 -44.59 8.77
CA PRO A 399 15.58 -44.31 8.77
C PRO A 399 15.05 -44.11 7.35
N ILE A 400 13.94 -44.77 7.04
CA ILE A 400 13.17 -44.58 5.81
C ILE A 400 11.82 -43.96 6.20
N GLN A 401 11.64 -42.68 5.83
CA GLN A 401 10.46 -41.92 6.21
C GLN A 401 9.27 -42.25 5.31
N VAL A 402 8.22 -42.82 5.91
CA VAL A 402 6.93 -43.09 5.28
C VAL A 402 6.01 -41.91 5.61
N GLN A 403 6.11 -40.84 4.83
CA GLN A 403 5.29 -39.64 5.00
C GLN A 403 4.05 -39.66 4.10
N ASN A 404 2.90 -39.35 4.70
CA ASN A 404 1.67 -38.99 4.01
C ASN A 404 1.32 -37.54 4.34
N SER A 405 0.82 -36.79 3.36
CA SER A 405 0.33 -35.42 3.55
C SER A 405 -0.99 -35.24 2.80
N LEU A 406 -1.99 -34.67 3.44
CA LEU A 406 -3.22 -34.19 2.82
C LEU A 406 -3.29 -32.68 3.00
N LYS A 407 -3.43 -31.92 1.91
CA LYS A 407 -3.71 -30.49 1.94
C LYS A 407 -5.00 -30.19 1.20
N VAL A 408 -5.83 -29.33 1.79
CA VAL A 408 -7.14 -28.98 1.24
C VAL A 408 -7.41 -27.48 1.33
N ARG A 409 -8.03 -26.95 0.28
CA ARG A 409 -8.71 -25.66 0.23
C ARG A 409 -10.14 -25.87 -0.25
N ALA A 410 -11.09 -25.10 0.27
CA ALA A 410 -12.45 -25.03 -0.26
C ALA A 410 -12.94 -23.58 -0.31
N ALA A 411 -13.79 -23.29 -1.30
CA ALA A 411 -14.53 -22.06 -1.40
C ALA A 411 -15.93 -22.35 -1.96
N THR A 412 -16.98 -21.78 -1.37
CA THR A 412 -18.31 -21.74 -1.99
C THR A 412 -18.29 -20.85 -3.24
N LEU A 413 -19.09 -21.18 -4.25
CA LEU A 413 -19.17 -20.45 -5.51
C LEU A 413 -20.42 -19.55 -5.52
N PRO A 414 -20.28 -18.21 -5.46
CA PRO A 414 -21.41 -17.28 -5.37
C PRO A 414 -22.50 -17.53 -6.42
N GLY A 415 -23.75 -17.60 -5.97
CA GLY A 415 -24.90 -17.92 -6.82
C GLY A 415 -25.11 -19.41 -7.11
N SER A 416 -24.36 -20.32 -6.47
CA SER A 416 -24.51 -21.77 -6.66
C SER A 416 -24.29 -22.58 -5.37
N ASP A 417 -24.93 -23.74 -5.25
CA ASP A 417 -24.69 -24.72 -4.17
C ASP A 417 -23.47 -25.63 -4.50
N SER A 418 -22.43 -25.03 -5.09
CA SER A 418 -21.21 -25.73 -5.51
C SER A 418 -19.98 -25.21 -4.77
N ILE A 419 -19.09 -26.14 -4.44
CA ILE A 419 -17.90 -25.92 -3.64
C ILE A 419 -16.70 -26.26 -4.52
N SER A 420 -15.82 -25.28 -4.72
CA SER A 420 -14.56 -25.43 -5.43
C SER A 420 -13.50 -25.98 -4.47
N LEU A 421 -13.18 -27.27 -4.60
CA LEU A 421 -12.15 -27.95 -3.82
C LEU A 421 -10.80 -27.95 -4.55
N GLY A 422 -9.76 -27.49 -3.88
CA GLY A 422 -8.36 -27.75 -4.24
C GLY A 422 -7.78 -28.80 -3.30
N ILE A 423 -7.30 -29.93 -3.82
CA ILE A 423 -6.85 -31.07 -3.02
C ILE A 423 -5.48 -31.54 -3.51
N GLN A 424 -4.54 -31.67 -2.57
CA GLN A 424 -3.23 -32.31 -2.77
C GLN A 424 -3.09 -33.46 -1.78
N VAL A 425 -2.84 -34.66 -2.28
CA VAL A 425 -2.56 -35.88 -1.52
C VAL A 425 -1.17 -36.37 -1.91
N ASN A 426 -0.33 -36.66 -0.92
CA ASN A 426 0.85 -37.50 -1.09
C ASN A 426 0.71 -38.68 -0.11
N LEU A 427 0.91 -39.89 -0.60
CA LEU A 427 0.80 -41.14 0.14
C LEU A 427 2.08 -41.95 -0.09
N THR A 428 2.83 -42.24 0.96
CA THR A 428 3.95 -43.18 0.93
C THR A 428 3.53 -44.45 1.65
N SER A 429 3.85 -45.62 1.09
CA SER A 429 3.53 -46.91 1.71
C SER A 429 4.63 -47.94 1.49
N LEU A 430 4.95 -48.71 2.53
CA LEU A 430 5.84 -49.86 2.43
C LEU A 430 5.17 -50.98 1.61
N VAL A 431 5.85 -51.45 0.57
CA VAL A 431 5.39 -52.53 -0.33
C VAL A 431 6.02 -53.88 0.04
N GLY A 432 7.27 -53.87 0.47
CA GLY A 432 8.02 -55.08 0.83
C GLY A 432 9.47 -54.79 1.14
N THR A 433 10.32 -55.81 1.14
CA THR A 433 11.77 -55.69 1.37
C THR A 433 12.56 -56.54 0.36
N GLU A 434 13.54 -55.95 -0.31
CA GLU A 434 14.46 -56.64 -1.22
C GLU A 434 15.89 -56.51 -0.68
N ALA A 435 16.61 -57.63 -0.58
CA ALA A 435 17.93 -57.71 0.07
C ALA A 435 18.01 -57.05 1.47
N GLY A 436 16.88 -56.97 2.20
CA GLY A 436 16.76 -56.30 3.50
C GLY A 436 16.45 -54.79 3.43
N GLN A 437 16.46 -54.19 2.24
CA GLN A 437 16.09 -52.78 2.05
C GLN A 437 14.56 -52.65 1.80
N PRO A 438 13.84 -51.80 2.55
CA PRO A 438 12.43 -51.52 2.34
C PRO A 438 12.13 -50.84 1.00
N ILE A 439 11.22 -51.44 0.21
CA ILE A 439 10.68 -50.85 -1.02
C ILE A 439 9.45 -50.01 -0.66
N VAL A 440 9.49 -48.71 -0.92
CA VAL A 440 8.36 -47.80 -0.70
C VAL A 440 7.72 -47.36 -2.03
N ALA A 441 6.40 -47.51 -2.13
CA ALA A 441 5.59 -46.85 -3.15
C ALA A 441 5.31 -45.40 -2.74
N ARG A 442 5.19 -44.51 -3.71
CA ARG A 442 4.80 -43.11 -3.54
C ARG A 442 3.71 -42.76 -4.55
N ASN A 443 2.51 -42.51 -4.05
CA ASN A 443 1.35 -42.13 -4.84
C ASN A 443 1.02 -40.68 -4.53
N SER A 444 1.02 -39.79 -5.54
CA SER A 444 0.60 -38.40 -5.38
C SER A 444 -0.57 -38.06 -6.31
N LEU A 445 -1.43 -37.16 -5.84
CA LEU A 445 -2.58 -36.64 -6.57
C LEU A 445 -2.73 -35.16 -6.24
N GLN A 446 -2.80 -34.31 -7.26
CA GLN A 446 -3.12 -32.90 -7.09
C GLN A 446 -4.19 -32.52 -8.12
N THR A 447 -5.31 -32.00 -7.65
CA THR A 447 -6.47 -31.70 -8.50
C THR A 447 -7.29 -30.54 -7.95
N LYS A 448 -8.07 -29.90 -8.83
CA LYS A 448 -9.09 -28.92 -8.47
C LYS A 448 -10.41 -29.33 -9.13
N VAL A 449 -11.46 -29.45 -8.33
CA VAL A 449 -12.80 -29.90 -8.79
C VAL A 449 -13.89 -29.02 -8.17
N ASN A 450 -15.00 -28.87 -8.88
CA ASN A 450 -16.22 -28.27 -8.33
C ASN A 450 -17.23 -29.38 -8.07
N ILE A 451 -17.75 -29.46 -6.84
CA ILE A 451 -18.71 -30.50 -6.42
C ILE A 451 -19.86 -29.81 -5.70
N LYS A 452 -21.08 -30.33 -5.82
CA LYS A 452 -22.21 -29.82 -5.03
C LYS A 452 -22.06 -30.17 -3.55
N ASN A 453 -22.71 -29.37 -2.71
CA ASN A 453 -22.85 -29.62 -1.29
C ASN A 453 -23.50 -31.00 -1.03
N GLY A 454 -22.81 -31.89 -0.31
CA GLY A 454 -23.26 -33.26 0.00
C GLY A 454 -23.04 -34.32 -1.10
N ASP A 455 -22.65 -33.94 -2.33
CA ASP A 455 -22.35 -34.89 -3.40
C ASP A 455 -20.92 -35.46 -3.28
N SER A 456 -20.74 -36.73 -3.65
CA SER A 456 -19.39 -37.32 -3.77
C SER A 456 -18.84 -37.15 -5.19
N ALA A 457 -17.53 -36.93 -5.34
CA ALA A 457 -16.84 -37.00 -6.62
C ALA A 457 -15.62 -37.94 -6.54
N ALA A 458 -15.39 -38.73 -7.60
CA ALA A 458 -14.12 -39.41 -7.79
C ALA A 458 -13.06 -38.40 -8.26
N LEU A 459 -11.98 -38.25 -7.50
CA LEU A 459 -10.88 -37.31 -7.79
C LEU A 459 -9.82 -37.91 -8.73
N GLY A 460 -9.75 -39.24 -8.78
CA GLY A 460 -8.74 -39.99 -9.50
C GLY A 460 -8.61 -41.41 -8.94
N GLY A 461 -7.85 -42.24 -9.66
CA GLY A 461 -7.63 -43.64 -9.30
C GLY A 461 -6.67 -44.33 -10.27
N TYR A 462 -6.22 -45.52 -9.91
CA TYR A 462 -5.42 -46.40 -10.78
C TYR A 462 -5.97 -47.82 -10.75
N GLY A 463 -5.87 -48.53 -11.88
CA GLY A 463 -6.29 -49.91 -12.04
C GLY A 463 -5.11 -50.82 -12.35
N ILE A 464 -5.06 -51.97 -11.69
CA ILE A 464 -4.21 -53.11 -12.04
C ILE A 464 -5.13 -54.16 -12.66
N ASP A 465 -4.77 -54.65 -13.84
CA ASP A 465 -5.52 -55.66 -14.59
C ASP A 465 -4.56 -56.82 -14.94
N ASN A 466 -4.72 -57.95 -14.25
CA ASN A 466 -3.84 -59.10 -14.33
C ASN A 466 -4.59 -60.29 -14.95
N ALA A 467 -4.38 -60.54 -16.25
CA ALA A 467 -4.92 -61.71 -16.94
C ALA A 467 -3.87 -62.84 -17.04
N LEU A 468 -4.05 -63.90 -16.24
CA LEU A 468 -3.19 -65.08 -16.24
C LEU A 468 -3.85 -66.26 -16.99
N ALA A 469 -3.19 -66.75 -18.04
CA ALA A 469 -3.63 -67.91 -18.82
C ALA A 469 -2.69 -69.12 -18.59
N GLY A 470 -3.04 -69.96 -17.62
CA GLY A 470 -2.27 -71.15 -17.25
C GLY A 470 -2.62 -72.37 -18.10
N TYR A 471 -1.60 -72.97 -18.73
CA TYR A 471 -1.68 -74.28 -19.38
C TYR A 471 -0.68 -75.22 -18.71
N ASN A 472 -1.16 -76.29 -18.08
CA ASN A 472 -0.25 -77.28 -17.52
C ASN A 472 0.28 -78.18 -18.66
N ARG A 473 1.59 -78.43 -18.67
CA ARG A 473 2.24 -79.41 -19.55
C ARG A 473 2.68 -80.60 -18.70
N ASP A 474 2.72 -81.80 -19.29
CA ASP A 474 3.16 -83.00 -18.58
C ASP A 474 4.56 -82.81 -17.95
N PRO A 475 4.78 -83.24 -16.70
CA PRO A 475 6.08 -83.12 -16.05
C PRO A 475 7.11 -83.97 -16.81
N ILE A 476 8.25 -83.35 -17.14
CA ILE A 476 9.34 -84.00 -17.87
C ILE A 476 9.87 -85.17 -17.04
N ARG A 477 10.01 -86.35 -17.68
CA ARG A 477 10.44 -87.60 -17.02
C ARG A 477 11.90 -87.54 -16.55
N ASN A 478 12.14 -87.06 -15.34
CA ASN A 478 13.39 -87.33 -14.62
C ASN A 478 13.40 -88.78 -14.12
N VAL A 479 13.84 -89.71 -14.96
CA VAL A 479 14.04 -91.13 -14.61
C VAL A 479 15.37 -91.31 -13.87
N SER A 480 15.35 -91.15 -12.55
CA SER A 480 16.40 -91.68 -11.67
C SER A 480 16.26 -93.20 -11.58
N ALA A 481 17.21 -93.95 -12.13
CA ALA A 481 17.18 -95.41 -12.10
C ALA A 481 17.38 -95.93 -10.66
N GLY A 482 16.44 -96.73 -10.14
CA GLY A 482 16.57 -97.36 -8.82
C GLY A 482 15.31 -97.60 -7.99
N SER A 483 14.10 -97.67 -8.58
CA SER A 483 12.87 -97.97 -7.82
C SER A 483 11.84 -98.75 -8.64
N ALA A 484 10.96 -99.47 -7.94
CA ALA A 484 10.13 -100.56 -8.45
C ALA A 484 9.11 -100.15 -9.53
N PRO A 485 8.66 -101.10 -10.41
CA PRO A 485 7.74 -100.82 -11.51
C PRO A 485 6.28 -100.63 -11.02
N SER A 486 6.01 -99.50 -10.36
CA SER A 486 4.64 -99.01 -10.18
C SER A 486 4.02 -98.68 -11.54
N GLN A 487 2.74 -99.02 -11.71
CA GLN A 487 2.04 -98.95 -13.00
C GLN A 487 2.15 -97.55 -13.64
N SER A 488 2.93 -97.47 -14.72
CA SER A 488 3.09 -96.26 -15.51
C SER A 488 2.06 -96.26 -16.63
N PRO A 489 1.14 -95.26 -16.71
CA PRO A 489 0.15 -95.22 -17.78
C PRO A 489 0.85 -95.07 -19.14
N LEU A 490 0.46 -95.90 -20.11
CA LEU A 490 1.03 -95.94 -21.46
C LEU A 490 0.98 -94.56 -22.16
N PHE A 491 -0.07 -93.78 -21.87
CA PHE A 491 -0.19 -92.38 -22.21
C PHE A 491 -1.01 -91.66 -21.13
N ASN A 492 -0.61 -90.43 -20.79
CA ASN A 492 -1.37 -89.52 -19.95
C ASN A 492 -2.01 -88.46 -20.86
N LEU A 493 -3.30 -88.19 -20.72
CA LEU A 493 -3.94 -87.09 -21.44
C LEU A 493 -4.40 -86.03 -20.44
N THR A 494 -3.49 -85.11 -20.10
CA THR A 494 -3.83 -83.92 -19.32
C THR A 494 -4.05 -82.72 -20.23
N ARG A 495 -5.21 -82.08 -20.10
CA ARG A 495 -5.51 -80.80 -20.74
C ARG A 495 -6.29 -79.92 -19.76
N SER A 496 -5.56 -79.13 -18.98
CA SER A 496 -6.14 -78.04 -18.21
C SER A 496 -5.97 -76.71 -18.95
N LYS A 497 -6.94 -75.81 -18.75
CA LYS A 497 -6.83 -74.39 -19.05
C LYS A 497 -7.37 -73.64 -17.85
N GLY A 498 -6.47 -73.04 -17.08
CA GLY A 498 -6.81 -72.04 -16.08
C GLY A 498 -6.83 -70.67 -16.72
N PHE A 499 -7.94 -69.95 -16.62
CA PHE A 499 -8.00 -68.52 -16.86
C PHE A 499 -8.34 -67.83 -15.53
N ARG A 500 -7.50 -66.87 -15.13
CA ARG A 500 -7.69 -66.04 -13.95
C ARG A 500 -7.52 -64.59 -14.39
N HIS A 501 -8.50 -63.74 -14.09
CA HIS A 501 -8.49 -62.33 -14.43
C HIS A 501 -8.80 -61.54 -13.17
N ASP A 502 -7.75 -60.96 -12.60
CA ASP A 502 -7.80 -60.20 -11.35
C ASP A 502 -7.74 -58.72 -11.69
N LYS A 503 -8.80 -57.99 -11.37
CA LYS A 503 -8.93 -56.56 -11.64
C LYS A 503 -9.12 -55.80 -10.34
N GLN A 504 -8.12 -55.02 -9.99
CA GLN A 504 -8.08 -54.22 -8.76
C GLN A 504 -8.06 -52.73 -9.12
N GLN A 505 -8.99 -51.95 -8.59
CA GLN A 505 -9.09 -50.51 -8.86
C GLN A 505 -9.08 -49.71 -7.56
N TYR A 506 -8.15 -48.78 -7.44
CA TYR A 506 -8.04 -47.87 -6.30
C TYR A 506 -8.61 -46.53 -6.70
N VAL A 507 -9.58 -46.03 -5.94
CA VAL A 507 -10.35 -44.81 -6.22
C VAL A 507 -10.37 -43.90 -5.00
N ILE A 508 -10.10 -42.62 -5.20
CA ILE A 508 -10.22 -41.60 -4.16
C ILE A 508 -11.51 -40.81 -4.39
N PHE A 509 -12.48 -40.97 -3.48
CA PHE A 509 -13.69 -40.14 -3.45
C PHE A 509 -13.53 -39.01 -2.42
N VAL A 510 -14.03 -37.82 -2.74
CA VAL A 510 -14.25 -36.75 -1.75
C VAL A 510 -15.72 -36.36 -1.69
N THR A 511 -16.18 -35.83 -0.56
CA THR A 511 -17.53 -35.30 -0.34
C THR A 511 -17.42 -34.06 0.56
N PRO A 512 -17.71 -32.85 0.03
CA PRO A 512 -17.78 -31.64 0.84
C PRO A 512 -19.21 -31.41 1.36
N GLU A 513 -19.33 -30.84 2.55
CA GLU A 513 -20.60 -30.57 3.22
C GLU A 513 -20.48 -29.24 3.98
N VAL A 514 -21.37 -28.28 3.71
CA VAL A 514 -21.35 -26.98 4.41
C VAL A 514 -22.00 -27.11 5.77
N LEU A 515 -21.25 -26.83 6.82
CA LEU A 515 -21.70 -26.86 8.21
C LEU A 515 -22.35 -25.54 8.60
N ARG A 516 -23.52 -25.63 9.24
CA ARG A 516 -24.18 -24.47 9.87
C ARG A 516 -23.49 -24.03 11.16
N THR A 517 -22.77 -24.93 11.83
CA THR A 517 -21.90 -24.69 12.99
C THR A 517 -20.81 -25.76 13.07
N ALA A 518 -19.63 -25.42 13.57
CA ALA A 518 -18.54 -26.38 13.83
C ALA A 518 -18.96 -27.56 14.73
N SER A 519 -19.85 -27.31 15.70
CA SER A 519 -20.38 -28.32 16.62
C SER A 519 -21.10 -29.46 15.88
N ALA A 520 -21.98 -29.13 14.93
CA ALA A 520 -22.70 -30.14 14.15
C ALA A 520 -21.78 -31.04 13.31
N GLY A 521 -20.63 -30.53 12.87
CA GLY A 521 -19.60 -31.35 12.20
C GLY A 521 -18.86 -32.30 13.14
N THR A 522 -18.88 -32.03 14.45
CA THR A 522 -18.20 -32.80 15.50
C THR A 522 -19.05 -33.97 16.02
N ASP A 523 -20.39 -33.85 15.98
CA ASP A 523 -21.32 -34.89 16.46
C ASP A 523 -21.23 -36.19 15.64
N ASP A 524 -21.02 -36.09 14.32
CA ASP A 524 -20.77 -37.26 13.46
C ASP A 524 -19.42 -37.94 13.76
N ILE A 525 -18.42 -37.16 14.18
CA ILE A 525 -17.06 -37.64 14.48
C ILE A 525 -17.08 -38.37 15.83
N THR A 526 -17.61 -37.75 16.88
CA THR A 526 -17.74 -38.37 18.21
C THR A 526 -18.58 -39.64 18.18
N ARG A 527 -19.71 -39.63 17.46
CA ARG A 527 -20.57 -40.82 17.25
C ARG A 527 -19.82 -41.97 16.56
N LYS A 528 -18.97 -41.69 15.56
CA LYS A 528 -18.13 -42.70 14.90
C LYS A 528 -17.08 -43.30 15.83
N PHE A 529 -16.44 -42.49 16.66
CA PHE A 529 -15.43 -42.95 17.63
C PHE A 529 -16.01 -43.54 18.93
N ARG A 530 -17.35 -43.58 19.07
CA ARG A 530 -18.06 -43.99 20.31
C ARG A 530 -17.63 -43.18 21.54
N LEU A 531 -17.21 -41.94 21.32
CA LEU A 531 -16.92 -41.00 22.40
C LEU A 531 -18.26 -40.43 22.90
N ASN A 532 -18.57 -40.65 24.18
CA ASN A 532 -19.75 -40.06 24.80
C ASN A 532 -19.62 -38.53 24.75
N ALA A 533 -20.53 -37.85 24.05
CA ALA A 533 -20.54 -36.40 23.90
C ALA A 533 -21.04 -35.66 25.17
N GLY A 534 -20.62 -36.13 26.36
CA GLY A 534 -21.24 -35.80 27.64
C GLY A 534 -20.35 -35.95 28.88
N GLU A 535 -19.02 -36.01 28.73
CA GLU A 535 -18.08 -35.76 29.83
C GLU A 535 -17.33 -34.45 29.57
N ARG A 536 -17.70 -33.42 30.33
CA ARG A 536 -17.10 -32.08 30.42
C ARG A 536 -17.32 -31.53 31.82
#